data_AF-A0A5C3LS77-F1
#
_entry.id   AF-A0A5C3LS77-F1
#
_cell.length_a   1.000
_cell.length_b   1.000
_cell.length_c   1.000
_cell.angle_alpha   90.00
_cell.angle_beta   90.00
_cell.angle_gamma   90.00
#
_symmetry.space_group_name_H-M   'P 1'
#
loop_
_entity.id
_entity.type
_entity.pdbx_description
1 polymer ?
#
loop_
_entity_poly.entity_id
_entity_poly.type
_entity_poly.pdbx_seq_one_letter_code
_entity_poly.pdbx_strand_id
1 'polypeptide(L)'
;MIPAQPYLPWKVSITILHVVAALSSVIRVEHRRRARRLWWDDYASIVPGVFECFTIAIIWLRLRHFGTFWWSRISLALAVVRITPVWSKTRLWVIGFTCAFIISWIVFVLAMTVTCAVNTAWQDLTADILICGPSSKITLATVPANVIGDMILVVFPLYRLWSIKLQPAQRHLVLFVFSTSIFTLLGSVTVAIAAYDKFFNGPGALFVWLMITNIEVSIAA
;
A
#
# COMPACT_ATOMS: atom_id res chain seq x y z
N MET A 1 -21.25 12.81 15.41
CA MET A 1 -21.37 13.39 14.05
C MET A 1 -20.11 14.19 13.79
N ILE A 2 -19.35 13.86 12.73
CA ILE A 2 -18.04 14.50 12.46
C ILE A 2 -18.29 15.80 11.66
N PRO A 3 -17.83 16.97 12.14
CA PRO A 3 -18.00 18.24 11.43
C PRO A 3 -17.10 18.32 10.19
N ALA A 4 -17.44 19.18 9.23
CA ALA A 4 -16.61 19.43 8.06
C ALA A 4 -15.23 19.98 8.47
N GLN A 5 -14.17 19.33 8.02
CA GLN A 5 -12.78 19.69 8.33
C GLN A 5 -12.18 20.59 7.23
N PRO A 6 -11.23 21.48 7.56
CA PRO A 6 -10.53 22.27 6.56
C PRO A 6 -9.66 21.38 5.66
N TYR A 7 -9.86 21.46 4.35
CA TYR A 7 -9.22 20.58 3.36
C TYR A 7 -7.75 20.92 3.08
N LEU A 8 -7.34 22.17 3.28
CA LEU A 8 -6.01 22.65 2.89
C LEU A 8 -4.89 22.10 3.79
N PRO A 9 -4.98 22.15 5.14
CA PRO A 9 -3.97 21.58 6.01
C PRO A 9 -3.78 20.08 5.77
N TRP A 10 -4.89 19.38 5.50
CA TRP A 10 -4.89 17.97 5.16
C TRP A 10 -4.06 17.66 3.90
N LYS A 11 -4.32 18.36 2.79
CA LYS A 11 -3.56 18.18 1.54
C LYS A 11 -2.07 18.39 1.76
N VAL A 12 -1.70 19.43 2.52
CA VAL A 12 -0.30 19.73 2.83
C VAL A 12 0.33 18.58 3.63
N SER A 13 -0.32 18.11 4.70
CA SER A 13 0.20 17.02 5.53
C SER A 13 0.41 15.73 4.75
N ILE A 14 -0.54 15.31 3.91
CA ILE A 14 -0.37 14.12 3.06
C ILE A 14 0.78 14.31 2.08
N THR A 15 0.86 15.48 1.44
CA THR A 15 1.89 15.75 0.44
C THR A 15 3.27 15.61 1.06
N ILE A 16 3.45 16.09 2.29
CA ILE A 16 4.71 15.91 3.03
C ILE A 16 5.01 14.41 3.22
N LEU A 17 4.02 13.61 3.63
CA LEU A 17 4.21 12.16 3.83
C LEU A 17 4.62 11.46 2.52
N HIS A 18 3.92 11.70 1.41
CA HIS A 18 4.26 11.12 0.11
C HIS A 18 5.60 11.61 -0.43
N VAL A 19 5.97 12.87 -0.19
CA VAL A 19 7.31 13.39 -0.57
C VAL A 19 8.40 12.68 0.22
N VAL A 20 8.22 12.48 1.53
CA VAL A 20 9.17 11.73 2.36
C VAL A 20 9.30 10.29 1.86
N ALA A 21 8.17 9.63 1.55
CA ALA A 21 8.15 8.29 0.99
C ALA A 21 8.88 8.19 -0.36
N ALA A 22 8.58 9.09 -1.29
CA ALA A 22 9.24 9.17 -2.60
C ALA A 22 10.75 9.42 -2.47
N LEU A 23 11.16 10.37 -1.62
CA LEU A 23 12.58 10.64 -1.36
C LEU A 23 13.30 9.44 -0.77
N SER A 24 12.65 8.71 0.17
CA SER A 24 13.24 7.51 0.77
C SER A 24 13.52 6.43 -0.28
N SER A 25 12.61 6.26 -1.24
CA SER A 25 12.77 5.33 -2.38
C SER A 25 13.94 5.72 -3.28
N VAL A 26 14.08 7.02 -3.60
CA VAL A 26 15.19 7.54 -4.42
C VAL A 26 16.53 7.37 -3.70
N ILE A 27 16.61 7.73 -2.41
CA ILE A 27 17.83 7.60 -1.61
C ILE A 27 18.27 6.14 -1.54
N ARG A 28 17.33 5.20 -1.37
CA ARG A 28 17.61 3.76 -1.34
C ARG A 28 18.26 3.28 -2.63
N VAL A 29 17.74 3.72 -3.78
CA VAL A 29 18.27 3.37 -5.11
C VAL A 29 19.65 4.00 -5.32
N GLU A 30 19.81 5.27 -5.00
CA GLU A 30 21.07 5.99 -5.19
C GLU A 30 22.19 5.42 -4.31
N HIS A 31 21.90 5.06 -3.05
CA HIS A 31 22.85 4.40 -2.17
C HIS A 31 23.34 3.07 -2.76
N ARG A 32 22.44 2.25 -3.29
CA ARG A 32 22.78 0.97 -3.92
C ARG A 32 23.48 1.11 -5.26
N ARG A 33 23.14 2.17 -6.01
CA ARG A 33 23.83 2.55 -7.25
C ARG A 33 25.29 2.87 -6.97
N ARG A 34 25.56 3.70 -5.96
CA ARG A 34 26.92 4.03 -5.51
C ARG A 34 27.68 2.80 -5.03
N ALA A 35 27.01 1.88 -4.36
CA ALA A 35 27.58 0.61 -3.94
C ALA A 35 27.81 -0.40 -5.10
N ARG A 36 27.47 -0.05 -6.36
CA ARG A 36 27.49 -0.93 -7.55
C ARG A 36 26.80 -2.28 -7.35
N ARG A 37 25.78 -2.33 -6.50
CA ARG A 37 24.97 -3.53 -6.21
C ARG A 37 23.56 -3.41 -6.79
N LEU A 38 23.41 -2.64 -7.87
CA LEU A 38 22.11 -2.42 -8.52
C LEU A 38 21.61 -3.72 -9.14
N TRP A 39 20.41 -4.15 -8.76
CA TRP A 39 19.74 -5.35 -9.26
C TRP A 39 18.36 -5.02 -9.83
N TRP A 40 17.79 -5.94 -10.61
CA TRP A 40 16.44 -5.78 -11.19
C TRP A 40 15.36 -5.51 -10.11
N ASP A 41 15.53 -6.10 -8.93
CA ASP A 41 14.70 -5.87 -7.73
C ASP A 41 14.74 -4.42 -7.22
N ASP A 42 15.86 -3.71 -7.38
CA ASP A 42 15.95 -2.30 -7.02
C ASP A 42 15.12 -1.42 -7.98
N TYR A 43 14.89 -1.86 -9.23
CA TYR A 43 13.96 -1.16 -10.13
C TYR A 43 12.50 -1.35 -9.71
N ALA A 44 12.14 -2.49 -9.12
CA ALA A 44 10.81 -2.69 -8.54
C ALA A 44 10.53 -1.69 -7.41
N SER A 45 11.56 -1.14 -6.76
CA SER A 45 11.41 -0.10 -5.74
C SER A 45 11.24 1.32 -6.26
N ILE A 46 11.61 1.57 -7.52
CA ILE A 46 11.34 2.85 -8.19
C ILE A 46 9.84 2.98 -8.48
N VAL A 47 9.18 1.84 -8.72
CA VAL A 47 7.76 1.79 -9.09
C VAL A 47 6.87 2.42 -8.00
N PRO A 48 6.94 2.02 -6.72
CA PRO A 48 6.25 2.74 -5.64
C PRO A 48 6.52 4.24 -5.64
N GLY A 49 7.78 4.68 -5.69
CA GLY A 49 8.13 6.10 -5.70
C GLY A 49 7.54 6.90 -6.87
N VAL A 50 7.42 6.31 -8.05
CA VAL A 50 6.72 6.93 -9.19
C VAL A 50 5.22 7.09 -8.91
N PHE A 51 4.60 6.08 -8.29
CA PHE A 51 3.19 6.14 -7.91
C PHE A 51 2.91 7.13 -6.77
N GLU A 52 3.86 7.34 -5.85
CA GLU A 52 3.79 8.41 -4.85
C GLU A 52 3.71 9.78 -5.54
N CYS A 53 4.53 10.03 -6.56
CA CYS A 53 4.48 11.26 -7.36
C CYS A 53 3.14 11.42 -8.10
N PHE A 54 2.61 10.34 -8.68
CA PHE A 54 1.27 10.35 -9.27
C PHE A 54 0.20 10.69 -8.23
N THR A 55 0.30 10.14 -7.03
CA THR A 55 -0.65 10.37 -5.94
C THR A 55 -0.63 11.83 -5.49
N ILE A 56 0.56 12.44 -5.36
CA ILE A 56 0.70 13.89 -5.11
C ILE A 56 0.01 14.69 -6.22
N ALA A 57 0.28 14.38 -7.49
CA ALA A 57 -0.36 15.08 -8.61
C ALA A 57 -1.89 14.93 -8.55
N ILE A 58 -2.40 13.74 -8.24
CA ILE A 58 -3.83 13.46 -8.10
C ILE A 58 -4.48 14.29 -6.97
N ILE A 59 -3.84 14.38 -5.80
CA ILE A 59 -4.32 15.17 -4.64
C ILE A 59 -4.48 16.65 -4.99
N TRP A 60 -3.51 17.21 -5.72
CA TRP A 60 -3.48 18.62 -6.08
C TRP A 60 -4.37 18.95 -7.28
N LEU A 61 -4.40 18.08 -8.29
CA LEU A 61 -5.24 18.22 -9.48
C LEU A 61 -6.71 17.86 -9.22
N ARG A 62 -7.07 17.49 -7.97
CA ARG A 62 -8.40 16.98 -7.59
C ARG A 62 -8.86 15.83 -8.47
N LEU A 63 -7.90 15.09 -9.02
CA LEU A 63 -8.17 13.98 -9.92
C LEU A 63 -8.56 12.75 -9.10
N ARG A 64 -9.16 11.80 -9.80
CA ARG A 64 -9.66 10.54 -9.28
C ARG A 64 -8.59 9.78 -8.49
N HIS A 65 -8.82 9.58 -7.19
CA HIS A 65 -7.93 8.79 -6.33
C HIS A 65 -8.31 7.31 -6.37
N PHE A 66 -7.48 6.50 -7.01
CA PHE A 66 -7.60 5.03 -6.96
C PHE A 66 -6.87 4.53 -5.73
N GLY A 67 -7.56 4.52 -4.59
CA GLY A 67 -7.01 3.97 -3.36
C GLY A 67 -6.92 2.44 -3.42
N THR A 68 -5.90 1.89 -4.09
CA THR A 68 -5.34 0.54 -3.80
C THR A 68 -3.98 0.35 -4.51
N PHE A 69 -2.90 0.91 -3.97
CA PHE A 69 -1.56 0.70 -4.53
C PHE A 69 -0.86 -0.48 -3.83
N TRP A 70 -1.04 -1.70 -4.37
CA TRP A 70 -0.38 -2.93 -3.88
C TRP A 70 1.08 -3.09 -4.33
N TRP A 71 1.68 -2.06 -4.95
CA TRP A 71 3.02 -2.14 -5.52
C TRP A 71 4.11 -2.42 -4.48
N SER A 72 3.99 -1.85 -3.29
CA SER A 72 4.92 -2.12 -2.19
C SER A 72 4.86 -3.59 -1.72
N ARG A 73 3.65 -4.15 -1.62
CA ARG A 73 3.42 -5.57 -1.28
C ARG A 73 3.99 -6.51 -2.34
N ILE A 74 3.84 -6.17 -3.62
CA ILE A 74 4.41 -6.93 -4.73
C ILE A 74 5.95 -6.85 -4.70
N SER A 75 6.53 -5.67 -4.47
CA SER A 75 7.98 -5.50 -4.32
C SER A 75 8.53 -6.29 -3.14
N LEU A 76 7.84 -6.30 -1.99
CA LEU A 76 8.24 -7.09 -0.83
C LEU A 76 8.11 -8.60 -1.11
N ALA A 77 7.04 -9.04 -1.77
CA ALA A 77 6.86 -10.43 -2.17
C ALA A 77 7.99 -10.91 -3.11
N LEU A 78 8.38 -10.08 -4.09
CA LEU A 78 9.51 -10.36 -4.99
C LEU A 78 10.84 -10.43 -4.23
N ALA A 79 11.06 -9.55 -3.24
CA ALA A 79 12.23 -9.61 -2.38
C ALA A 79 12.27 -10.93 -1.57
N VAL A 80 11.12 -11.40 -1.07
CA VAL A 80 11.02 -12.70 -0.37
C VAL A 80 11.33 -13.87 -1.32
N VAL A 81 10.82 -13.85 -2.57
CA VAL A 81 11.15 -14.86 -3.59
C VAL A 81 12.67 -14.96 -3.77
N ARG A 82 13.38 -13.82 -3.80
CA ARG A 82 14.83 -13.78 -3.95
C ARG A 82 15.59 -14.39 -2.77
N ILE A 83 15.12 -14.19 -1.54
CA ILE A 83 15.73 -14.74 -0.33
C ILE A 83 15.49 -16.27 -0.22
N THR A 84 14.48 -16.80 -0.93
CA THR A 84 14.27 -18.25 -0.96
C THR A 84 15.25 -18.98 -1.90
N PRO A 85 15.97 -20.00 -1.40
CA PRO A 85 16.94 -20.76 -2.19
C PRO A 85 16.22 -21.60 -3.25
N VAL A 86 16.87 -21.70 -4.41
CA VAL A 86 16.30 -22.27 -5.64
C VAL A 86 15.90 -23.74 -5.53
N TRP A 87 16.48 -24.46 -4.57
CA TRP A 87 16.31 -25.91 -4.37
C TRP A 87 15.14 -26.29 -3.45
N SER A 88 14.40 -25.32 -2.90
CA SER A 88 13.32 -25.57 -1.94
C SER A 88 11.93 -25.62 -2.58
N LYS A 89 11.10 -26.59 -2.18
CA LYS A 89 9.66 -26.66 -2.53
C LYS A 89 8.91 -25.40 -2.08
N THR A 90 9.40 -24.73 -1.05
CA THR A 90 8.88 -23.44 -0.54
C THR A 90 8.91 -22.34 -1.59
N ARG A 91 9.90 -22.32 -2.49
CA ARG A 91 10.00 -21.29 -3.53
C ARG A 91 8.79 -21.28 -4.46
N LEU A 92 8.23 -22.45 -4.76
CA LEU A 92 7.03 -22.56 -5.60
C LEU A 92 5.82 -21.90 -4.92
N TRP A 93 5.66 -22.09 -3.61
CA TRP A 93 4.60 -21.44 -2.84
C TRP A 93 4.75 -19.91 -2.83
N VAL A 94 5.97 -19.39 -2.64
CA VAL A 94 6.21 -17.92 -2.65
C VAL A 94 5.95 -17.30 -4.02
N ILE A 95 6.36 -17.98 -5.10
CA ILE A 95 6.04 -17.54 -6.47
C ILE A 95 4.52 -17.55 -6.67
N GLY A 96 3.83 -18.60 -6.21
CA GLY A 96 2.37 -18.70 -6.24
C GLY A 96 1.69 -17.53 -5.52
N PHE A 97 2.12 -17.21 -4.30
CA PHE A 97 1.61 -16.06 -3.54
C PHE A 97 1.88 -14.73 -4.26
N THR A 98 3.07 -14.55 -4.84
CA THR A 98 3.42 -13.34 -5.59
C THR A 98 2.52 -13.16 -6.82
N CYS A 99 2.28 -14.23 -7.58
CA CYS A 99 1.35 -14.22 -8.70
C CYS A 99 -0.08 -13.91 -8.25
N ALA A 100 -0.53 -14.50 -7.14
CA ALA A 100 -1.85 -14.20 -6.57
C ALA A 100 -1.97 -12.71 -6.18
N PHE A 101 -0.95 -12.11 -5.55
CA PHE A 101 -0.93 -10.68 -5.24
C PHE A 101 -1.08 -9.81 -6.49
N ILE A 102 -0.36 -10.13 -7.56
CA ILE A 102 -0.43 -9.39 -8.83
C ILE A 102 -1.83 -9.51 -9.47
N ILE A 103 -2.39 -10.72 -9.51
CA ILE A 103 -3.73 -10.97 -10.07
C ILE A 103 -4.80 -10.25 -9.26
N SER A 104 -4.76 -10.36 -7.92
CA SER A 104 -5.70 -9.66 -7.04
C SER A 104 -5.63 -8.15 -7.24
N TRP A 105 -4.43 -7.58 -7.40
CA TRP A 105 -4.28 -6.16 -7.71
C TRP A 105 -4.94 -5.76 -9.03
N ILE A 106 -4.70 -6.52 -10.12
CA ILE A 106 -5.34 -6.27 -11.42
C ILE A 106 -6.86 -6.31 -11.29
N VAL A 107 -7.40 -7.33 -10.60
CA VAL A 107 -8.84 -7.49 -10.37
C VAL A 107 -9.42 -6.30 -9.59
N PHE A 108 -8.76 -5.86 -8.52
CA PHE A 108 -9.25 -4.72 -7.73
C PHE A 108 -9.20 -3.40 -8.50
N VAL A 109 -8.12 -3.14 -9.23
CA VAL A 109 -8.02 -1.96 -10.11
C VAL A 109 -9.14 -1.98 -11.14
N LEU A 110 -9.33 -3.11 -11.84
CA LEU A 110 -10.40 -3.25 -12.82
C LEU A 110 -11.78 -3.04 -12.19
N ALA A 111 -12.07 -3.70 -11.06
CA ALA A 111 -13.35 -3.56 -10.36
C ALA A 111 -13.66 -2.10 -9.97
N MET A 112 -12.66 -1.37 -9.46
CA MET A 112 -12.78 0.05 -9.15
C MET A 112 -12.95 0.91 -10.40
N THR A 113 -12.22 0.61 -11.48
CA THR A 113 -12.34 1.34 -12.75
C THR A 113 -13.73 1.22 -13.34
N VAL A 114 -14.26 -0.01 -13.41
CA VAL A 114 -15.55 -0.35 -13.99
C VAL A 114 -16.70 0.19 -13.17
N THR A 115 -16.68 -0.01 -11.84
CA THR A 115 -17.76 0.46 -10.96
C THR A 115 -17.96 1.96 -11.10
N CYS A 116 -16.88 2.70 -11.27
CA CYS A 116 -16.96 4.13 -11.47
C CYS A 116 -17.34 4.56 -12.88
N ALA A 117 -16.88 3.82 -13.91
CA ALA A 117 -17.25 4.10 -15.29
C ALA A 117 -18.75 3.86 -15.52
N VAL A 118 -19.31 2.88 -14.83
CA VAL A 118 -20.72 2.49 -14.94
C VAL A 118 -21.63 3.34 -14.05
N ASN A 119 -21.19 3.69 -12.84
CA ASN A 119 -21.99 4.48 -11.92
C ASN A 119 -21.77 5.97 -12.16
N THR A 120 -22.64 6.64 -12.91
CA THR A 120 -22.55 8.08 -13.20
C THR A 120 -23.03 8.97 -12.05
N ALA A 121 -23.44 8.42 -10.91
CA ALA A 121 -23.95 9.19 -9.77
C ALA A 121 -22.95 10.22 -9.20
N TRP A 122 -21.66 10.08 -9.53
CA TRP A 122 -20.63 11.08 -9.19
C TRP A 122 -20.66 12.34 -10.08
N GLN A 123 -21.34 12.32 -11.23
CA GLN A 123 -21.42 13.46 -12.16
C GLN A 123 -22.38 14.55 -11.66
N ASP A 124 -23.41 14.19 -10.90
CA ASP A 124 -24.43 15.13 -10.42
C ASP A 124 -24.09 15.78 -9.07
N LEU A 125 -22.97 15.38 -8.44
CA LEU A 125 -22.54 15.97 -7.17
C LEU A 125 -21.83 17.31 -7.41
N THR A 126 -22.49 18.42 -7.08
CA THR A 126 -21.92 19.78 -6.99
C THR A 126 -21.01 19.93 -5.75
N ALA A 127 -20.07 19.00 -5.57
CA ALA A 127 -19.05 19.08 -4.54
C ALA A 127 -17.67 19.22 -5.19
N ASP A 128 -16.82 20.05 -4.60
CA ASP A 128 -15.44 20.37 -5.02
C ASP A 128 -14.48 19.15 -5.17
N ILE A 129 -14.98 17.94 -4.94
CA ILE A 129 -14.23 16.70 -4.81
C ILE A 129 -14.93 15.63 -5.65
N LEU A 130 -14.39 15.38 -6.85
CA LEU A 130 -14.86 14.35 -7.78
C LEU A 130 -14.36 12.95 -7.34
N ILE A 131 -14.80 12.50 -6.16
CA ILE A 131 -14.42 11.19 -5.62
C ILE A 131 -15.50 10.17 -5.92
N CYS A 132 -15.14 9.23 -6.78
CA CYS A 132 -15.86 7.99 -6.95
C CYS A 132 -15.56 7.09 -5.75
N GLY A 133 -16.44 7.11 -4.76
CA GLY A 133 -16.31 6.24 -3.59
C GLY A 133 -16.34 4.77 -4.01
N PRO A 134 -15.48 3.91 -3.43
CA PRO A 134 -15.61 2.48 -3.65
C PRO A 134 -16.99 2.01 -3.21
N SER A 135 -17.63 1.14 -4.00
CA SER A 135 -18.89 0.55 -3.57
C SER A 135 -18.66 -0.24 -2.28
N SER A 136 -19.65 -0.29 -1.39
CA SER A 136 -19.54 -1.03 -0.11
C SER A 136 -19.10 -2.48 -0.32
N LYS A 137 -19.50 -3.09 -1.45
CA LYS A 137 -19.11 -4.45 -1.84
C LYS A 137 -17.60 -4.56 -2.13
N ILE A 138 -17.01 -3.58 -2.79
CA ILE A 138 -15.57 -3.61 -3.09
C ILE A 138 -14.79 -3.33 -1.82
N THR A 139 -15.20 -2.37 -0.99
CA THR A 139 -14.57 -2.11 0.32
C THR A 139 -14.59 -3.37 1.19
N LEU A 140 -15.72 -4.10 1.23
CA LEU A 140 -15.86 -5.37 1.95
C LEU A 140 -14.89 -6.45 1.47
N ALA A 141 -14.54 -6.47 0.18
CA ALA A 141 -13.62 -7.46 -0.38
C ALA A 141 -12.15 -7.05 -0.26
N THR A 142 -11.85 -5.77 -0.48
CA THR A 142 -10.47 -5.25 -0.54
C THR A 142 -9.85 -5.14 0.84
N VAL A 143 -10.59 -4.70 1.86
CA VAL A 143 -10.04 -4.49 3.21
C VAL A 143 -9.55 -5.80 3.86
N PRO A 144 -10.31 -6.91 3.87
CA PRO A 144 -9.83 -8.17 4.43
C PRO A 144 -8.68 -8.74 3.61
N ALA A 145 -8.71 -8.60 2.27
CA ALA A 145 -7.64 -9.04 1.40
C ALA A 145 -6.33 -8.28 1.68
N ASN A 146 -6.41 -6.99 2.02
CA ASN A 146 -5.25 -6.19 2.45
C ASN A 146 -4.65 -6.76 3.75
N VAL A 147 -5.48 -6.98 4.77
CA VAL A 147 -5.02 -7.49 6.08
C VAL A 147 -4.42 -8.88 5.94
N ILE A 148 -5.07 -9.79 5.19
CA ILE A 148 -4.56 -11.14 4.94
C ILE A 148 -3.22 -11.07 4.20
N GLY A 149 -3.12 -10.20 3.20
CA GLY A 149 -1.88 -9.99 2.45
C GLY A 149 -0.72 -9.56 3.33
N ASP A 150 -0.94 -8.57 4.19
CA ASP A 150 0.08 -8.08 5.13
C ASP A 150 0.45 -9.16 6.17
N MET A 151 -0.53 -9.90 6.69
CA MET A 151 -0.28 -11.01 7.60
C MET A 151 0.62 -12.08 6.97
N ILE A 152 0.38 -12.45 5.71
CA ILE A 152 1.22 -13.42 4.99
C ILE A 152 2.64 -12.88 4.85
N LEU A 153 2.81 -11.61 4.49
CA LEU A 153 4.12 -10.98 4.29
C LEU A 153 4.91 -10.81 5.59
N VAL A 154 4.24 -10.67 6.73
CA VAL A 154 4.88 -10.61 8.06
C VAL A 154 5.22 -12.02 8.57
N VAL A 155 4.24 -12.93 8.56
CA VAL A 155 4.38 -14.26 9.18
C VAL A 155 5.34 -15.17 8.43
N PHE A 156 5.23 -15.22 7.10
CA PHE A 156 6.02 -16.15 6.28
C PHE A 156 7.55 -16.01 6.49
N PRO A 157 8.13 -14.80 6.36
CA PRO A 157 9.56 -14.66 6.56
C PRO A 157 9.98 -14.74 8.02
N LEU A 158 9.18 -14.26 8.99
CA LEU A 158 9.49 -14.40 10.43
C LEU A 158 9.61 -15.86 10.84
N TYR A 159 8.66 -16.69 10.40
CA TYR A 159 8.69 -18.14 10.63
C TYR A 159 9.99 -18.74 10.09
N ARG A 160 10.38 -18.35 8.88
CA ARG A 160 11.58 -18.85 8.21
C ARG A 160 12.88 -18.41 8.89
N LEU A 161 12.92 -17.18 9.38
CA LEU A 161 14.06 -16.63 10.12
C LEU A 161 14.25 -17.28 11.47
N TRP A 162 13.17 -17.67 12.13
CA TRP A 162 13.24 -18.35 13.41
C TRP A 162 13.91 -19.72 13.30
N SER A 163 13.80 -20.38 12.14
CA SER A 163 14.41 -21.69 11.89
C SER A 163 15.90 -21.65 11.49
N ILE A 164 16.48 -20.48 11.18
CA ILE A 164 17.84 -20.40 10.62
C ILE A 164 18.75 -19.55 11.52
N LYS A 165 19.90 -20.11 11.93
CA LYS A 165 20.97 -19.37 12.63
C LYS A 165 21.72 -18.47 11.64
N LEU A 166 21.26 -17.23 11.49
CA LEU A 166 21.89 -16.21 10.64
C LEU A 166 22.96 -15.40 11.38
N GLN A 167 23.92 -14.88 10.62
CA GLN A 167 24.95 -13.98 11.11
C GLN A 167 24.33 -12.64 11.58
N PRO A 168 24.81 -12.03 12.69
CA PRO A 168 24.14 -10.89 13.33
C PRO A 168 23.91 -9.69 12.40
N ALA A 169 24.83 -9.41 11.48
CA ALA A 169 24.71 -8.31 10.53
C ALA A 169 23.55 -8.49 9.54
N GLN A 170 23.31 -9.72 9.05
CA GLN A 170 22.18 -10.01 8.17
C GLN A 170 20.84 -10.00 8.94
N ARG A 171 20.86 -10.37 10.22
CA ARG A 171 19.68 -10.36 11.08
C ARG A 171 19.12 -8.94 11.29
N HIS A 172 19.97 -7.93 11.45
CA HIS A 172 19.51 -6.54 11.67
C HIS A 172 18.82 -5.95 10.45
N LEU A 173 19.36 -6.13 9.24
CA LEU A 173 18.75 -5.63 8.00
C LEU A 173 17.35 -6.23 7.80
N VAL A 174 17.24 -7.51 8.07
CA VAL A 174 16.02 -8.28 7.92
C VAL A 174 14.98 -7.87 8.97
N LEU A 175 15.40 -7.62 10.21
CA LEU A 175 14.53 -7.12 11.28
C LEU A 175 14.00 -5.71 11.01
N PHE A 176 14.80 -4.84 10.38
CA PHE A 176 14.35 -3.51 9.95
C PHE A 176 13.22 -3.59 8.92
N VAL A 177 13.36 -4.48 7.92
CA VAL A 177 12.32 -4.73 6.91
C VAL A 177 11.04 -5.29 7.55
N PHE A 178 11.14 -6.12 8.60
CA PHE A 178 9.93 -6.58 9.31
C PHE A 178 9.26 -5.52 10.17
N SER A 179 10.03 -4.61 10.76
CA SER A 179 9.45 -3.49 11.50
C SER A 179 8.55 -2.66 10.59
N THR A 180 8.96 -2.39 9.35
CA THR A 180 8.13 -1.66 8.39
C THR A 180 6.87 -2.44 8.03
N SER A 181 6.93 -3.76 7.83
CA SER A 181 5.76 -4.59 7.54
C SER A 181 4.75 -4.70 8.70
N ILE A 182 5.21 -4.54 9.96
CA ILE A 182 4.33 -4.46 11.13
C ILE A 182 3.57 -3.14 11.13
N PHE A 183 4.23 -2.02 10.81
CA PHE A 183 3.56 -0.73 10.69
C PHE A 183 2.53 -0.71 9.57
N THR A 184 2.81 -1.34 8.43
CA THR A 184 1.81 -1.46 7.34
C THR A 184 0.61 -2.30 7.76
N LEU A 185 0.83 -3.40 8.50
CA LEU A 185 -0.25 -4.21 9.04
C LEU A 185 -1.11 -3.42 10.06
N LEU A 186 -0.48 -2.63 10.92
CA LEU A 186 -1.22 -1.75 11.84
C LEU A 186 -2.04 -0.71 11.07
N GLY A 187 -1.48 -0.14 10.00
CA GLY A 187 -2.19 0.76 9.09
C GLY A 187 -3.41 0.10 8.46
N SER A 188 -3.26 -1.10 7.91
CA SER A 188 -4.36 -1.82 7.24
C SER A 188 -5.46 -2.25 8.21
N VAL A 189 -5.10 -2.66 9.44
CA VAL A 189 -6.08 -2.90 10.52
C VAL A 189 -6.81 -1.62 10.90
N THR A 190 -6.13 -0.48 10.99
CA THR A 190 -6.77 0.81 11.31
C THR A 190 -7.77 1.21 10.22
N VAL A 191 -7.41 1.03 8.95
CA VAL A 191 -8.34 1.22 7.82
C VAL A 191 -9.52 0.26 7.90
N ALA A 192 -9.29 -0.99 8.30
CA ALA A 192 -10.36 -1.97 8.45
C ALA A 192 -11.36 -1.57 9.54
N ILE A 193 -10.86 -1.14 10.70
CA ILE A 193 -11.70 -0.62 11.78
C ILE A 193 -12.49 0.59 11.26
N ALA A 194 -11.84 1.55 10.61
CA ALA A 194 -12.52 2.74 10.08
C ALA A 194 -13.55 2.43 8.99
N ALA A 195 -13.36 1.36 8.22
CA ALA A 195 -14.27 0.95 7.14
C ALA A 195 -15.52 0.21 7.65
N TYR A 196 -15.38 -0.60 8.71
CA TYR A 196 -16.47 -1.44 9.23
C TYR A 196 -17.17 -0.89 10.46
N ASP A 197 -16.50 -0.02 11.22
CA ASP A 197 -17.06 0.50 12.45
C ASP A 197 -18.19 1.50 12.14
N LYS A 198 -19.31 1.32 12.84
CA LYS A 198 -20.47 2.22 12.76
C LYS A 198 -20.21 3.58 13.42
N PHE A 199 -19.04 3.75 14.04
CA PHE A 199 -18.64 4.99 14.71
C PHE A 199 -18.46 6.17 13.74
N PHE A 200 -18.00 5.91 12.52
CA PHE A 200 -17.81 6.94 11.49
C PHE A 200 -19.11 7.21 10.72
N ASN A 201 -20.08 7.85 11.38
CA ASN A 201 -21.33 8.30 10.75
C ASN A 201 -21.35 9.83 10.56
N GLY A 202 -21.56 10.27 9.32
CA GLY A 202 -21.73 11.68 8.94
C GLY A 202 -20.99 12.08 7.66
N PRO A 203 -21.17 13.31 7.16
CA PRO A 203 -20.55 13.79 5.92
C PRO A 203 -19.01 13.84 5.98
N GLY A 204 -18.42 13.96 7.19
CA GLY A 204 -16.98 13.90 7.40
C GLY A 204 -16.38 12.49 7.46
N ALA A 205 -17.20 11.42 7.52
CA ALA A 205 -16.71 10.05 7.63
C ALA A 205 -15.91 9.60 6.40
N LEU A 206 -16.38 9.96 5.20
CA LEU A 206 -15.66 9.69 3.95
C LEU A 206 -14.30 10.37 3.95
N PHE A 207 -14.22 11.61 4.43
CA PHE A 207 -12.97 12.35 4.55
C PHE A 207 -12.00 11.64 5.50
N VAL A 208 -12.45 11.22 6.68
CA VAL A 208 -11.61 10.48 7.64
C VAL A 208 -11.14 9.14 7.08
N TRP A 209 -12.00 8.40 6.38
CA TRP A 209 -11.60 7.14 5.74
C TRP A 209 -10.54 7.36 4.66
N LEU A 210 -10.72 8.39 3.82
CA LEU A 210 -9.71 8.84 2.85
C LEU A 210 -8.41 9.26 3.55
N MET A 211 -8.52 9.83 4.75
CA MET A 211 -7.34 10.22 5.50
C MET A 211 -6.49 9.04 5.92
N ILE A 212 -7.14 8.08 6.57
CA ILE A 212 -6.46 6.89 7.11
C ILE A 212 -5.87 6.06 5.96
N THR A 213 -6.57 5.96 4.82
CA THR A 213 -6.05 5.24 3.64
C THR A 213 -4.82 5.90 3.02
N ASN A 214 -4.76 7.23 2.89
CA ASN A 214 -3.55 7.90 2.37
C ASN A 214 -2.35 7.78 3.33
N ILE A 215 -2.61 7.76 4.64
CA ILE A 215 -1.59 7.51 5.66
C ILE A 215 -1.08 6.07 5.55
N GLU A 216 -1.96 5.07 5.43
CA GLU A 216 -1.58 3.66 5.21
C GLU A 216 -0.68 3.54 3.97
N VAL A 217 -1.07 4.16 2.85
CA VAL A 217 -0.30 4.12 1.60
C VAL A 217 1.08 4.74 1.78
N SER A 218 1.17 5.90 2.42
CA SER A 218 2.45 6.58 2.66
C SER A 218 3.40 5.76 3.55
N ILE A 219 2.85 5.01 4.52
CA ILE A 219 3.63 4.12 5.40
C ILE A 219 4.09 2.87 4.63
N ALA A 220 3.32 2.43 3.65
CA ALA A 220 3.59 1.22 2.89
C ALA A 220 4.60 1.39 1.76
N ALA A 221 4.93 2.61 1.35
CA ALA A 221 5.88 2.90 0.27
C ALA A 221 7.35 2.83 0.71
#